data_AF-A0A1A9UJB0-F1
#
_entry.id   AF-A0A1A9UJB0-F1
#
_cell.length_a   1.000
_cell.length_b   1.000
_cell.length_c   1.000
_cell.angle_alpha   90.00
_cell.angle_beta   90.00
_cell.angle_gamma   90.00
#
_symmetry.space_group_name_H-M   'P 1'
#
loop_
_entity.id
_entity.type
_entity.pdbx_description
1 polymer ?
#
loop_
_entity_poly.entity_id
_entity_poly.type
_entity_poly.pdbx_seq_one_letter_code
_entity_poly.pdbx_strand_id
1 'polypeptide(L)'
;MLLLLIGVILKISRSCAVDIANCPYEETVNLSNYASQENGSIFYQNIEITKAWQGYYDYEQYFNGVNVNVAMHLRGCVCKFKKCVKLCCQRSELINGNGQCITNIGANSSHSSDFVMITQTNGEFKKVDIFNHFIWQMGRPCNRVAQFHSTAQSNWSLLEVSIKCLNGTLKIRRIEQSMYYTTRDYCLSQVYDYHGNEYTYEPFSCVILNPSWDVFIKKYELHGNLGGKLLISYLISLTMSYSVICYINFTTGAISAPACLILGYAGYFFVRAAFFWLSILSFDIWRNIKENLQTVWGVAFLCTMLTALAEWSEIDSCWKPGIGTKHCWLDDCPIKERQRIFQEVTSRAYQHTYNAVFIEIIKCRQH
;
A
#
# COMPACT_ATOMS: atom_id res chain seq x y z
N MET A 1 24.46 -12.37 -48.65
CA MET A 1 25.52 -11.60 -47.96
C MET A 1 25.22 -10.10 -47.88
N LEU A 2 24.79 -9.45 -48.98
CA LEU A 2 24.43 -8.01 -48.99
C LEU A 2 23.22 -7.66 -48.08
N LEU A 3 22.20 -8.53 -48.00
CA LEU A 3 21.04 -8.35 -47.12
C LEU A 3 21.35 -8.51 -45.62
N LEU A 4 22.34 -9.33 -45.27
CA LEU A 4 22.80 -9.48 -43.89
C LEU A 4 23.60 -8.26 -43.44
N LEU A 5 24.37 -7.64 -44.35
CA LEU A 5 25.08 -6.39 -44.09
C LEU A 5 24.10 -5.21 -43.88
N ILE A 6 23.03 -5.11 -44.67
CA ILE A 6 21.99 -4.08 -44.48
C ILE A 6 21.26 -4.26 -43.14
N GLY A 7 20.97 -5.51 -42.74
CA GLY A 7 20.36 -5.81 -41.43
C GLY A 7 21.28 -5.53 -40.23
N VAL A 8 22.60 -5.66 -40.40
CA VAL A 8 23.60 -5.29 -39.39
C VAL A 8 23.78 -3.77 -39.34
N ILE A 9 23.81 -3.08 -40.47
CA ILE A 9 23.91 -1.61 -40.54
C ILE A 9 22.64 -0.94 -39.98
N LEU A 10 21.45 -1.49 -40.21
CA LEU A 10 20.19 -1.02 -39.61
C LEU A 10 20.08 -1.33 -38.10
N LYS A 11 20.79 -2.34 -37.58
CA LYS A 11 20.91 -2.57 -36.14
C LYS A 11 21.92 -1.63 -35.47
N ILE A 12 22.89 -1.10 -36.20
CA ILE A 12 23.93 -0.18 -35.70
C ILE A 12 23.45 1.28 -35.68
N SER A 13 22.37 1.63 -36.38
CA SER A 13 21.81 2.99 -36.35
C SER A 13 20.81 3.24 -35.21
N ARG A 14 20.66 2.35 -34.23
CA ARG A 14 20.07 2.75 -32.95
C ARG A 14 21.10 3.64 -32.26
N SER A 15 20.94 4.95 -32.40
CA SER A 15 21.61 5.95 -31.56
C SER A 15 21.60 5.41 -30.14
N CYS A 16 22.78 5.12 -29.58
CA CYS A 16 22.87 4.79 -28.17
C CYS A 16 22.24 5.95 -27.41
N ALA A 17 21.11 5.71 -26.75
CA ALA A 17 20.68 6.57 -25.66
C ALA A 17 21.85 6.54 -24.66
N VAL A 18 22.59 7.64 -24.58
CA VAL A 18 23.67 7.80 -23.62
C VAL A 18 23.08 8.60 -22.47
N ASP A 19 22.70 7.86 -21.43
CA ASP A 19 22.34 8.45 -20.15
C ASP A 19 23.49 9.31 -19.63
N ILE A 20 23.17 10.37 -18.88
CA ILE A 20 24.17 11.24 -18.29
C ILE A 20 24.91 10.48 -17.19
N ALA A 21 26.21 10.25 -17.39
CA ALA A 21 27.04 9.58 -16.40
C ALA A 21 27.05 10.35 -15.06
N ASN A 22 26.85 9.63 -13.96
CA ASN A 22 26.82 10.19 -12.60
C ASN A 22 25.73 11.25 -12.35
N CYS A 23 24.58 11.15 -13.03
CA CYS A 23 23.38 11.93 -12.72
C CYS A 23 22.15 11.02 -12.58
N PRO A 24 21.57 10.88 -11.38
CA PRO A 24 20.31 10.17 -11.19
C PRO A 24 19.18 10.78 -12.03
N TYR A 25 18.24 9.97 -12.51
CA TYR A 25 17.13 10.44 -13.35
C TYR A 25 16.31 11.53 -12.66
N GLU A 26 16.09 11.40 -11.35
CA GLU A 26 15.37 12.36 -10.50
C GLU A 26 16.04 13.74 -10.38
N GLU A 27 17.31 13.85 -10.80
CA GLU A 27 18.08 15.10 -10.84
C GLU A 27 18.16 15.71 -12.26
N THR A 28 17.45 15.11 -13.23
CA THR A 28 17.41 15.58 -14.62
C THR A 28 16.10 16.29 -14.96
N VAL A 29 16.18 17.29 -15.85
CA VAL A 29 15.01 17.95 -16.47
C VAL A 29 14.88 17.55 -17.93
N ASN A 30 13.68 17.63 -18.49
CA ASN A 30 13.47 17.50 -19.93
C ASN A 30 13.86 18.83 -20.62
N LEU A 31 14.78 18.76 -21.58
CA LEU A 31 15.30 19.89 -22.35
C LEU A 31 14.84 19.90 -23.81
N SER A 32 13.95 18.98 -24.20
CA SER A 32 13.59 18.77 -25.62
C SER A 32 12.95 19.99 -26.28
N ASN A 33 12.31 20.85 -25.49
CA ASN A 33 11.66 22.07 -25.98
C ASN A 33 12.53 23.34 -25.87
N TYR A 34 13.81 23.20 -25.49
CA TYR A 34 14.72 24.32 -25.29
C TYR A 34 15.70 24.45 -26.46
N ALA A 35 15.91 25.68 -26.91
CA ALA A 35 16.85 25.97 -27.98
C ALA A 35 18.30 25.80 -27.49
N SER A 36 19.12 25.14 -28.30
CA SER A 36 20.57 25.11 -28.10
C SER A 36 21.19 26.43 -28.56
N GLN A 37 22.16 26.91 -27.81
CA GLN A 37 23.03 28.02 -28.19
C GLN A 37 24.03 27.59 -29.26
N GLU A 38 24.76 28.54 -29.84
CA GLU A 38 25.80 28.29 -30.85
C GLU A 38 26.91 27.36 -30.33
N ASN A 39 27.27 27.49 -29.04
CA ASN A 39 28.22 26.61 -28.36
C ASN A 39 27.61 25.21 -28.03
N GLY A 40 26.32 25.02 -28.30
CA GLY A 40 25.52 23.83 -28.03
C GLY A 40 25.19 23.58 -26.55
N SER A 41 25.35 24.58 -25.68
CA SER A 41 24.74 24.57 -24.35
C SER A 41 23.27 24.97 -24.43
N ILE A 42 22.50 24.66 -23.38
CA ILE A 42 21.07 24.99 -23.28
C ILE A 42 20.85 25.79 -22.01
N PHE A 43 20.14 26.91 -22.10
CA PHE A 43 19.72 27.67 -20.92
C PHE A 43 18.38 27.16 -20.38
N TYR A 44 18.35 26.78 -19.10
CA TYR A 44 17.15 26.40 -18.38
C TYR A 44 17.06 27.21 -17.07
N GLN A 45 16.00 28.01 -16.90
CA GLN A 45 15.81 28.87 -15.72
C GLN A 45 17.08 29.65 -15.30
N ASN A 46 17.72 30.31 -16.28
CA ASN A 46 18.97 31.07 -16.13
C ASN A 46 20.22 30.25 -15.73
N ILE A 47 20.18 28.93 -15.89
CA ILE A 47 21.34 28.05 -15.72
C ILE A 47 21.79 27.56 -17.09
N GLU A 48 23.08 27.74 -17.40
CA GLU A 48 23.70 27.19 -18.60
C GLU A 48 24.06 25.72 -18.40
N ILE A 49 23.49 24.85 -19.24
CA ILE A 49 23.74 23.41 -19.21
C ILE A 49 24.62 23.06 -20.40
N THR A 50 25.90 22.79 -20.14
CA THR A 50 26.85 22.39 -21.18
C THR A 50 26.58 20.95 -21.64
N LYS A 51 27.08 20.59 -22.84
CA LYS A 51 26.86 19.26 -23.45
C LYS A 51 27.25 18.09 -22.54
N ALA A 52 28.23 18.28 -21.65
CA ALA A 52 28.66 17.24 -20.71
C ALA A 52 27.58 16.85 -19.69
N TRP A 53 26.60 17.72 -19.46
CA TRP A 53 25.48 17.51 -18.53
C TRP A 53 24.15 17.29 -19.26
N GLN A 54 24.22 16.95 -20.55
CA GLN A 54 23.07 16.63 -21.40
C GLN A 54 23.15 15.15 -21.84
N GLY A 55 22.01 14.50 -22.01
CA GLY A 55 21.94 13.12 -22.47
C GLY A 55 20.59 12.79 -23.06
N TYR A 56 20.56 11.77 -23.93
CA TYR A 56 19.33 11.31 -24.58
C TYR A 56 18.79 10.09 -23.85
N TYR A 57 17.51 10.13 -23.51
CA TYR A 57 16.80 9.08 -22.79
C TYR A 57 15.66 8.55 -23.65
N ASP A 58 15.46 7.24 -23.66
CA ASP A 58 14.33 6.55 -24.30
C ASP A 58 13.31 6.02 -23.28
N TYR A 59 13.41 6.45 -22.03
CA TYR A 59 12.51 6.10 -20.94
C TYR A 59 12.22 7.29 -20.03
N GLU A 60 11.06 7.24 -19.37
CA GLU A 60 10.73 8.09 -18.25
C GLU A 60 10.61 7.26 -16.98
N GLN A 61 11.14 7.78 -15.88
CA GLN A 61 11.05 7.12 -14.58
C GLN A 61 9.95 7.76 -13.71
N TYR A 62 9.01 6.92 -13.27
CA TYR A 62 7.88 7.26 -12.42
C TYR A 62 8.12 6.82 -10.96
N PHE A 63 7.11 7.01 -10.12
CA PHE A 63 7.11 6.60 -8.70
C PHE A 63 7.74 5.22 -8.47
N ASN A 64 8.57 5.08 -7.42
CA ASN A 64 9.33 3.87 -7.08
C ASN A 64 10.38 3.42 -8.12
N GLY A 65 10.73 4.27 -9.09
CA GLY A 65 11.79 3.97 -10.05
C GLY A 65 11.34 3.13 -11.24
N VAL A 66 10.03 3.07 -11.50
CA VAL A 66 9.47 2.33 -12.65
C VAL A 66 9.81 3.07 -13.95
N ASN A 67 10.52 2.40 -14.85
CA ASN A 67 10.83 2.94 -16.17
C ASN A 67 9.70 2.63 -17.16
N VAL A 68 9.26 3.65 -17.89
CA VAL A 68 8.28 3.55 -18.98
C VAL A 68 8.97 3.98 -20.26
N ASN A 69 8.95 3.14 -21.28
CA ASN A 69 9.55 3.47 -22.57
C ASN A 69 8.78 4.62 -23.24
N VAL A 70 9.52 5.62 -23.71
CA VAL A 70 8.99 6.78 -24.42
C VAL A 70 9.83 7.08 -25.66
N ALA A 71 9.39 8.03 -26.47
CA ALA A 71 10.22 8.55 -27.55
C ALA A 71 11.53 9.14 -27.01
N MET A 72 12.60 8.97 -27.78
CA MET A 72 13.91 9.50 -27.43
C MET A 72 13.83 11.02 -27.23
N HIS A 73 14.30 11.50 -26.09
CA HIS A 73 14.18 12.90 -25.71
C HIS A 73 15.43 13.38 -24.98
N LEU A 74 15.72 14.68 -25.09
CA LEU A 74 16.90 15.28 -24.48
C LEU A 74 16.61 15.65 -23.03
N ARG A 75 17.51 15.26 -22.12
CA ARG A 75 17.47 15.64 -20.71
C ARG A 75 18.78 16.30 -20.29
N GLY A 76 18.73 17.06 -19.19
CA GLY A 76 19.92 17.68 -18.60
C GLY A 76 19.97 17.61 -17.08
N CYS A 77 21.16 17.44 -16.52
CA CYS A 77 21.40 17.28 -15.08
C CYS A 77 21.42 18.63 -14.34
N VAL A 78 20.26 19.28 -14.21
CA VAL A 78 20.17 20.65 -13.68
C VAL A 78 20.26 20.70 -12.16
N CYS A 79 19.74 19.68 -11.48
CA CYS A 79 19.58 19.71 -10.02
C CYS A 79 20.92 19.68 -9.27
N LYS A 80 21.99 19.29 -9.96
CA LYS A 80 23.37 19.34 -9.48
C LYS A 80 23.89 20.77 -9.30
N PHE A 81 23.45 21.73 -10.11
CA PHE A 81 23.87 23.12 -10.04
C PHE A 81 23.05 23.92 -9.02
N LYS A 82 21.73 23.69 -9.01
CA LYS A 82 20.79 24.30 -8.07
C LYS A 82 19.70 23.30 -7.75
N LYS A 83 19.42 23.08 -6.47
CA LYS A 83 18.50 22.04 -6.00
C LYS A 83 17.13 22.16 -6.66
N CYS A 84 16.55 21.03 -7.03
CA CYS A 84 15.26 20.99 -7.69
C CYS A 84 14.11 20.66 -6.75
N VAL A 85 12.94 21.16 -7.10
CA VAL A 85 11.66 20.84 -6.47
C VAL A 85 10.63 20.54 -7.56
N LYS A 86 9.76 19.55 -7.32
CA LYS A 86 8.61 19.29 -8.21
C LYS A 86 7.36 19.92 -7.65
N LEU A 87 6.61 20.60 -8.51
CA LEU A 87 5.28 21.12 -8.23
C LEU A 87 4.24 20.23 -8.93
N CYS A 88 3.17 19.90 -8.21
CA CYS A 88 2.09 19.07 -8.75
C CYS A 88 1.26 19.85 -9.79
N CYS A 89 1.02 21.13 -9.48
CA CYS A 89 0.20 22.06 -10.25
C CYS A 89 0.96 23.38 -10.45
N GLN A 90 0.50 24.22 -11.37
CA GLN A 90 1.17 25.49 -11.65
C GLN A 90 1.09 26.43 -10.44
N ARG A 91 1.89 27.50 -10.48
CA ARG A 91 1.76 28.59 -9.52
C ARG A 91 0.31 29.10 -9.55
N SER A 92 -0.30 29.22 -8.39
CA SER A 92 -1.70 29.65 -8.23
C SER A 92 -2.77 28.62 -8.63
N GLU A 93 -2.41 27.35 -8.80
CA GLU A 93 -3.35 26.24 -8.92
C GLU A 93 -3.34 25.37 -7.66
N LEU A 94 -4.51 24.81 -7.34
CA LEU A 94 -4.68 23.87 -6.24
C LEU A 94 -4.96 22.48 -6.78
N ILE A 95 -4.58 21.46 -6.03
CA ILE A 95 -4.96 20.08 -6.33
C ILE A 95 -6.29 19.75 -5.65
N ASN A 96 -7.29 19.32 -6.41
CA ASN A 96 -8.57 18.90 -5.86
C ASN A 96 -8.51 17.46 -5.30
N GLY A 97 -9.57 17.03 -4.61
CA GLY A 97 -9.67 15.66 -4.07
C GLY A 97 -9.60 14.53 -5.11
N ASN A 98 -9.78 14.86 -6.40
CA ASN A 98 -9.64 13.92 -7.52
C ASN A 98 -8.22 13.89 -8.10
N GLY A 99 -7.27 14.67 -7.55
CA GLY A 99 -5.89 14.76 -8.02
C GLY A 99 -5.69 15.67 -9.24
N GLN A 100 -6.68 16.48 -9.60
CA GLN A 100 -6.63 17.41 -10.74
C GLN A 100 -6.24 18.81 -10.27
N CYS A 101 -5.48 19.51 -11.10
CA CYS A 101 -5.14 20.92 -10.89
C CYS A 101 -6.33 21.78 -11.27
N ILE A 102 -6.78 22.62 -10.34
CA ILE A 102 -7.86 23.58 -10.52
C ILE A 102 -7.33 24.98 -10.26
N THR A 103 -7.76 25.92 -11.08
CA THR A 103 -7.56 27.35 -10.81
C THR A 103 -8.50 27.73 -9.70
N ASN A 104 -8.02 27.70 -8.46
CA ASN A 104 -8.82 28.10 -7.31
C ASN A 104 -7.97 28.91 -6.35
N ILE A 105 -7.66 30.12 -6.77
CA ILE A 105 -7.46 31.20 -5.84
C ILE A 105 -8.65 32.12 -6.08
N GLY A 106 -9.63 32.10 -5.16
CA GLY A 106 -10.58 33.21 -5.05
C GLY A 106 -9.76 34.51 -5.07
N ALA A 107 -10.09 35.38 -6.01
CA ALA A 107 -9.42 36.59 -6.50
C ALA A 107 -8.90 37.62 -5.48
N ASN A 108 -8.29 37.21 -4.37
CA ASN A 108 -7.60 38.04 -3.39
C ASN A 108 -6.25 37.39 -3.08
N SER A 109 -5.25 37.74 -3.89
CA SER A 109 -3.85 37.31 -3.90
C SER A 109 -3.04 37.59 -2.61
N SER A 110 -3.69 37.84 -1.48
CA SER A 110 -3.06 38.31 -0.24
C SER A 110 -2.75 37.19 0.77
N HIS A 111 -3.18 35.95 0.51
CA HIS A 111 -3.08 34.83 1.46
C HIS A 111 -2.34 33.61 0.90
N SER A 112 -1.43 33.78 -0.08
CA SER A 112 -0.65 32.68 -0.64
C SER A 112 0.83 32.84 -0.34
N SER A 113 1.40 31.90 0.42
CA SER A 113 2.83 31.87 0.72
C SER A 113 3.59 31.10 -0.34
N ASP A 114 4.57 31.74 -0.96
CA ASP A 114 5.58 31.07 -1.79
C ASP A 114 6.75 30.52 -0.95
N PHE A 115 6.63 30.55 0.38
CA PHE A 115 7.68 30.16 1.31
C PHE A 115 7.46 28.74 1.85
N VAL A 116 8.57 28.01 2.00
CA VAL A 116 8.62 26.70 2.68
C VAL A 116 9.70 26.68 3.75
N MET A 117 9.46 25.86 4.77
CA MET A 117 10.46 25.55 5.78
C MET A 117 11.33 24.38 5.31
N ILE A 118 12.65 24.58 5.29
CA ILE A 118 13.62 23.52 5.05
C ILE A 118 14.44 23.26 6.31
N THR A 119 14.79 21.99 6.51
CA THR A 119 15.78 21.59 7.51
C THR A 119 17.12 21.43 6.83
N GLN A 120 18.06 22.30 7.20
CA GLN A 120 19.42 22.30 6.66
C GLN A 120 20.24 21.14 7.25
N THR A 121 21.40 20.85 6.66
CA THR A 121 22.29 19.76 7.09
C THR A 121 22.82 19.90 8.52
N ASN A 122 22.87 21.13 9.03
CA ASN A 122 23.23 21.46 10.41
C ASN A 122 22.07 21.25 11.42
N GLY A 123 20.88 20.85 10.94
CA GLY A 123 19.68 20.68 11.75
C GLY A 123 18.88 21.97 11.97
N GLU A 124 19.33 23.11 11.44
CA GLU A 124 18.60 24.38 11.56
C GLU A 124 17.44 24.45 10.57
N PHE A 125 16.39 25.17 10.97
CA PHE A 125 15.24 25.44 10.13
C PHE A 125 15.40 26.78 9.42
N LYS A 126 15.19 26.79 8.10
CA LYS A 126 15.26 28.00 7.27
C LYS A 126 14.00 28.15 6.44
N LYS A 127 13.40 29.35 6.48
CA LYS A 127 12.30 29.73 5.59
C LYS A 127 12.88 30.21 4.25
N VAL A 128 12.46 29.63 3.14
CA VAL A 128 12.96 29.96 1.79
C VAL A 128 11.81 30.09 0.80
N ASP A 129 11.96 31.00 -0.16
CA ASP A 129 11.05 31.15 -1.31
C ASP A 129 11.32 30.01 -2.31
N ILE A 130 10.28 29.27 -2.69
CA ILE A 130 10.40 28.11 -3.59
C ILE A 130 10.96 28.50 -4.96
N PHE A 131 10.40 29.56 -5.56
CA PHE A 131 10.69 29.93 -6.95
C PHE A 131 12.05 30.61 -7.09
N ASN A 132 12.50 31.30 -6.04
CA ASN A 132 13.79 31.95 -6.01
C ASN A 132 14.92 31.02 -5.54
N HIS A 133 14.67 30.16 -4.54
CA HIS A 133 15.69 29.32 -3.93
C HIS A 133 15.94 28.02 -4.70
N PHE A 134 14.94 27.46 -5.39
CA PHE A 134 15.04 26.18 -6.08
C PHE A 134 14.89 26.31 -7.60
N ILE A 135 15.22 25.23 -8.30
CA ILE A 135 14.79 24.98 -9.67
C ILE A 135 13.48 24.22 -9.61
N TRP A 136 12.41 24.83 -10.06
CA TRP A 136 11.10 24.20 -10.02
C TRP A 136 10.81 23.47 -11.33
N GLN A 137 10.17 22.31 -11.21
CA GLN A 137 9.74 21.49 -12.33
C GLN A 137 8.28 21.12 -12.14
N MET A 138 7.54 21.05 -13.24
CA MET A 138 6.19 20.51 -13.23
C MET A 138 6.24 18.99 -13.34
N GLY A 139 5.47 18.29 -12.51
CA GLY A 139 5.32 16.85 -12.66
C GLY A 139 4.73 16.16 -11.44
N ARG A 140 3.71 15.33 -11.69
CA ARG A 140 3.12 14.46 -10.66
C ARG A 140 3.84 13.10 -10.67
N PRO A 141 4.11 12.49 -9.51
CA PRO A 141 4.71 11.16 -9.44
C PRO A 141 3.80 10.06 -10.00
N CYS A 142 2.47 10.28 -10.03
CA CYS A 142 1.45 9.38 -10.59
C CYS A 142 0.13 10.14 -10.83
N ASN A 143 -0.84 9.46 -11.44
CA ASN A 143 -2.16 10.04 -11.77
C ASN A 143 -2.98 10.44 -10.53
N ARG A 144 -2.89 9.66 -9.45
CA ARG A 144 -3.60 9.92 -8.19
C ARG A 144 -2.60 10.14 -7.07
N VAL A 145 -2.41 11.40 -6.70
CA VAL A 145 -1.58 11.79 -5.57
C VAL A 145 -2.47 12.09 -4.36
N ALA A 146 -1.95 11.84 -3.16
CA ALA A 146 -2.57 12.21 -1.91
C ALA A 146 -1.61 13.04 -1.06
N GLN A 147 -2.18 13.96 -0.29
CA GLN A 147 -1.46 14.77 0.67
C GLN A 147 -0.83 13.87 1.73
N PHE A 148 0.34 14.24 2.22
CA PHE A 148 0.92 13.61 3.40
C PHE A 148 0.19 14.10 4.68
N HIS A 149 -1.09 13.76 4.92
CA HIS A 149 -1.77 14.17 6.17
C HIS A 149 -2.95 13.30 6.66
N SER A 150 -3.17 13.27 8.00
CA SER A 150 -4.52 13.38 8.64
C SER A 150 -4.56 13.43 10.19
N THR A 151 -3.49 13.68 10.96
CA THR A 151 -3.64 13.91 12.43
C THR A 151 -2.65 14.93 12.97
N ALA A 152 -3.16 16.11 13.35
CA ALA A 152 -2.68 17.18 14.27
C ALA A 152 -1.19 17.57 14.40
N GLN A 153 -0.26 16.86 13.76
CA GLN A 153 1.18 17.11 13.70
C GLN A 153 1.68 16.43 12.41
N SER A 154 1.65 17.17 11.29
CA SER A 154 2.27 16.75 10.03
C SER A 154 3.78 16.66 10.24
N ASN A 155 4.22 15.48 10.69
CA ASN A 155 5.60 15.12 10.99
C ASN A 155 6.41 14.86 9.70
N TRP A 156 6.43 15.83 8.78
CA TRP A 156 7.30 15.83 7.61
C TRP A 156 8.32 16.97 7.69
N SER A 157 9.52 16.72 7.18
CA SER A 157 10.54 17.76 7.00
C SER A 157 11.14 17.67 5.62
N LEU A 158 11.23 18.82 4.95
CA LEU A 158 11.96 18.95 3.69
C LEU A 158 13.45 19.11 4.04
N LEU A 159 14.17 18.01 3.95
CA LEU A 159 15.58 17.93 4.31
C LEU A 159 16.45 18.21 3.12
N GLU A 160 17.41 19.11 3.34
CA GLU A 160 18.58 19.20 2.50
C GLU A 160 19.57 18.11 2.92
N VAL A 161 19.69 17.04 2.13
CA VAL A 161 20.61 15.93 2.44
C VAL A 161 21.85 16.01 1.56
N SER A 162 22.92 16.64 2.06
CA SER A 162 24.23 16.63 1.39
C SER A 162 24.96 15.32 1.67
N ILE A 163 24.96 14.40 0.69
CA ILE A 163 25.86 13.24 0.71
C ILE A 163 27.21 13.72 0.19
N LYS A 164 28.31 13.31 0.84
CA LYS A 164 29.70 13.80 0.74
C LYS A 164 30.32 13.91 -0.68
N CYS A 165 29.59 13.63 -1.76
CA CYS A 165 30.03 13.79 -3.17
C CYS A 165 28.96 14.36 -4.13
N LEU A 166 27.76 14.77 -3.66
CA LEU A 166 26.70 15.41 -4.45
C LEU A 166 26.10 16.62 -3.70
N ASN A 167 25.78 17.69 -4.43
CA ASN A 167 24.96 18.78 -3.89
C ASN A 167 23.63 18.19 -3.42
N GLY A 168 23.31 18.39 -2.14
CA GLY A 168 22.31 17.56 -1.46
C GLY A 168 20.95 17.51 -2.14
N THR A 169 20.37 16.30 -2.22
CA THR A 169 19.03 16.08 -2.75
C THR A 169 18.01 16.52 -1.71
N LEU A 170 16.96 17.24 -2.13
CA LEU A 170 15.81 17.51 -1.27
C LEU A 170 15.05 16.20 -1.07
N LYS A 171 14.97 15.78 0.19
CA LYS A 171 14.24 14.58 0.57
C LYS A 171 13.17 14.93 1.58
N ILE A 172 12.02 14.32 1.44
CA ILE A 172 10.99 14.40 2.47
C ILE A 172 11.21 13.24 3.42
N ARG A 173 11.47 13.55 4.69
CA ARG A 173 11.48 12.55 5.77
C ARG A 173 10.15 12.58 6.48
N ARG A 174 9.53 11.41 6.60
CA ARG A 174 8.41 11.18 7.51
C ARG A 174 8.97 10.72 8.85
N ILE A 175 8.76 11.49 9.92
CA ILE A 175 9.41 11.26 11.23
C ILE A 175 9.00 9.91 11.83
N GLU A 176 7.75 9.48 11.65
CA GLU A 176 7.24 8.21 12.21
C GLU A 176 7.74 6.95 11.50
N GLN A 177 8.15 7.03 10.23
CA GLN A 177 8.44 5.84 9.41
C GLN A 177 9.89 5.75 8.91
N SER A 178 10.71 6.78 9.17
CA SER A 178 12.10 6.88 8.69
C SER A 178 12.26 6.61 7.17
N MET A 179 11.22 6.89 6.39
CA MET A 179 11.24 6.79 4.93
C MET A 179 11.59 8.14 4.30
N TYR A 180 12.37 8.08 3.23
CA TYR A 180 12.81 9.25 2.46
C TYR A 180 12.17 9.20 1.06
N TYR A 181 11.54 10.29 0.66
CA TYR A 181 11.00 10.46 -0.70
C TYR A 181 11.93 11.37 -1.49
N THR A 182 12.27 10.96 -2.71
CA THR A 182 13.08 11.76 -3.64
C THR A 182 12.20 12.70 -4.47
N THR A 183 12.79 13.66 -5.17
CA THR A 183 12.09 14.55 -6.12
C THR A 183 11.30 13.82 -7.21
N ARG A 184 11.54 12.52 -7.43
CA ARG A 184 10.71 11.66 -8.29
C ARG A 184 9.41 11.24 -7.62
N ASP A 185 9.43 10.98 -6.32
CA ASP A 185 8.37 10.27 -5.59
C ASP A 185 7.41 11.21 -4.85
N TYR A 186 7.67 12.51 -4.87
CA TYR A 186 6.76 13.54 -4.34
C TYR A 186 6.62 14.72 -5.30
N CYS A 187 5.57 15.50 -5.11
CA CYS A 187 5.43 16.85 -5.64
C CYS A 187 4.83 17.76 -4.57
N LEU A 188 5.02 19.08 -4.67
CA LEU A 188 4.44 20.06 -3.76
C LEU A 188 3.22 20.72 -4.39
N SER A 189 2.19 20.96 -3.58
CA SER A 189 1.01 21.73 -3.98
C SER A 189 0.55 22.60 -2.81
N GLN A 190 -0.10 23.71 -3.11
CA GLN A 190 -0.68 24.57 -2.10
C GLN A 190 -1.88 23.90 -1.43
N VAL A 191 -1.96 24.04 -0.10
CA VAL A 191 -3.06 23.62 0.77
C VAL A 191 -3.38 24.77 1.71
N TYR A 192 -4.67 24.96 2.01
CA TYR A 192 -5.11 26.00 2.94
C TYR A 192 -4.78 25.58 4.38
N ASP A 193 -3.91 26.35 5.04
CA ASP A 193 -3.65 26.20 6.47
C ASP A 193 -4.65 27.04 7.29
N TYR A 194 -5.52 26.34 8.02
CA TYR A 194 -6.51 26.97 8.91
C TYR A 194 -5.88 27.69 10.10
N HIS A 195 -4.66 27.35 10.51
CA HIS A 195 -3.97 28.01 11.62
C HIS A 195 -3.29 29.31 11.18
N GLY A 196 -2.63 29.28 10.02
CA GLY A 196 -1.97 30.45 9.43
C GLY A 196 -2.90 31.38 8.65
N ASN A 197 -4.12 30.96 8.31
CA ASN A 197 -5.01 31.64 7.36
C ASN A 197 -4.29 31.98 6.04
N GLU A 198 -3.49 31.04 5.55
CA GLU A 198 -2.65 31.19 4.37
C GLU A 198 -2.56 29.87 3.61
N TYR A 199 -2.40 29.92 2.29
CA TYR A 199 -2.04 28.76 1.48
C TYR A 199 -0.55 28.50 1.60
N THR A 200 -0.20 27.29 2.04
CA THR A 200 1.19 26.86 2.20
C THR A 200 1.45 25.63 1.33
N TYR A 201 2.71 25.44 0.91
CA TYR A 201 3.07 24.28 0.09
C TYR A 201 3.25 23.05 0.95
N GLU A 202 2.46 22.02 0.64
CA GLU A 202 2.53 20.72 1.27
C GLU A 202 2.91 19.64 0.26
N PRO A 203 3.58 18.57 0.72
CA PRO A 203 3.93 17.48 -0.14
C PRO A 203 2.76 16.54 -0.39
N PHE A 204 2.77 16.00 -1.61
CA PHE A 204 1.87 14.97 -2.11
C PHE A 204 2.69 13.82 -2.68
N SER A 205 2.25 12.59 -2.46
CA SER A 205 2.86 11.39 -3.03
C SER A 205 1.78 10.42 -3.49
N CYS A 206 2.17 9.38 -4.20
CA CYS A 206 1.26 8.36 -4.67
C CYS A 206 0.64 7.61 -3.51
N VAL A 207 -0.68 7.41 -3.56
CA VAL A 207 -1.32 6.44 -2.68
C VAL A 207 -0.79 5.07 -3.09
N ILE A 208 0.06 4.49 -2.26
CA ILE A 208 0.43 3.09 -2.36
C ILE A 208 -0.83 2.31 -1.97
N LEU A 209 -1.75 2.11 -2.92
CA LEU A 209 -3.00 1.37 -2.69
C LEU A 209 -2.76 -0.11 -2.38
N ASN A 210 -1.51 -0.59 -2.47
CA ASN A 210 -1.09 -1.87 -1.97
C ASN A 210 0.40 -1.80 -1.64
N PRO A 211 0.83 -1.95 -0.37
CA PRO A 211 2.23 -2.19 -0.11
C PRO A 211 2.50 -3.57 -0.68
N SER A 212 3.17 -3.58 -1.83
CA SER A 212 3.98 -4.66 -2.36
C SER A 212 4.35 -5.65 -1.26
N TRP A 213 3.67 -6.79 -1.31
CA TRP A 213 4.06 -8.05 -0.68
C TRP A 213 5.58 -8.23 -0.68
N ASP A 214 6.22 -7.85 -1.80
CA ASP A 214 7.66 -7.93 -2.03
C ASP A 214 8.50 -7.01 -1.13
N VAL A 215 8.07 -5.77 -0.87
CA VAL A 215 8.80 -4.85 0.05
C VAL A 215 8.61 -5.30 1.49
N PHE A 216 7.43 -5.84 1.83
CA PHE A 216 7.17 -6.38 3.15
C PHE A 216 8.01 -7.65 3.39
N ILE A 217 7.96 -8.63 2.49
CA ILE A 217 8.79 -9.84 2.55
C ILE A 217 10.27 -9.48 2.62
N LYS A 218 10.77 -8.65 1.70
CA LYS A 218 12.20 -8.35 1.63
C LYS A 218 12.72 -7.64 2.89
N LYS A 219 11.89 -6.83 3.55
CA LYS A 219 12.24 -6.17 4.82
C LYS A 219 12.27 -7.14 6.00
N TYR A 220 11.30 -8.05 6.10
CA TYR A 220 11.21 -9.00 7.22
C TYR A 220 12.10 -10.24 7.04
N GLU A 221 12.39 -10.63 5.80
CA GLU A 221 13.35 -11.68 5.44
C GLU A 221 14.79 -11.25 5.76
N LEU A 222 15.14 -9.97 5.55
CA LEU A 222 16.45 -9.42 5.91
C LEU A 222 16.72 -9.42 7.42
N HIS A 223 15.67 -9.35 8.25
CA HIS A 223 15.80 -9.28 9.71
C HIS A 223 15.95 -10.64 10.39
N GLY A 224 15.92 -11.76 9.65
CA GLY A 224 16.35 -13.10 10.11
C GLY A 224 15.59 -13.73 11.29
N ASN A 225 14.76 -12.98 12.00
CA ASN A 225 14.12 -13.39 13.25
C ASN A 225 12.97 -14.36 12.98
N LEU A 226 12.87 -15.40 13.80
CA LEU A 226 11.81 -16.41 13.75
C LEU A 226 10.41 -15.77 13.76
N GLY A 227 10.20 -14.76 14.61
CA GLY A 227 8.95 -14.01 14.68
C GLY A 227 8.58 -13.28 13.38
N GLY A 228 9.56 -12.81 12.60
CA GLY A 228 9.33 -12.17 11.30
C GLY A 228 8.80 -13.17 10.26
N LYS A 229 9.35 -14.39 10.24
CA LYS A 229 8.88 -15.48 9.36
C LYS A 229 7.46 -15.95 9.71
N LEU A 230 7.15 -15.98 11.01
CA LEU A 230 5.80 -16.31 11.51
C LEU A 230 4.78 -15.23 11.15
N LEU A 231 5.15 -13.95 11.31
CA LEU A 231 4.30 -12.82 10.92
C LEU A 231 4.02 -12.81 9.41
N ILE A 232 5.02 -13.10 8.56
CA ILE A 232 4.81 -13.22 7.12
C ILE A 232 3.79 -14.32 6.82
N SER A 233 3.94 -15.51 7.41
CA SER A 233 3.05 -16.67 7.20
C SER A 233 1.59 -16.36 7.58
N TYR A 234 1.40 -15.63 8.68
CA TYR A 234 0.11 -15.10 9.11
C TYR A 234 -0.49 -14.14 8.06
N LEU A 235 0.29 -13.15 7.61
CA LEU A 235 -0.17 -12.16 6.65
C LEU A 235 -0.52 -12.78 5.29
N ILE A 236 0.23 -13.79 4.81
CA ILE A 236 -0.11 -14.47 3.54
C ILE A 236 -1.50 -15.08 3.64
N SER A 237 -1.73 -15.82 4.73
CA SER A 237 -2.97 -16.57 4.97
C SER A 237 -4.15 -15.61 5.07
N LEU A 238 -3.96 -14.47 5.75
CA LEU A 238 -4.97 -13.45 5.91
C LEU A 238 -5.33 -12.78 4.57
N THR A 239 -4.33 -12.37 3.79
CA THR A 239 -4.55 -11.74 2.48
C THR A 239 -5.25 -12.70 1.51
N MET A 240 -4.84 -13.98 1.46
CA MET A 240 -5.49 -14.99 0.63
C MET A 240 -6.95 -15.21 1.05
N SER A 241 -7.26 -15.28 2.34
CA SER A 241 -8.63 -15.42 2.81
C SER A 241 -9.54 -14.25 2.42
N TYR A 242 -9.10 -13.01 2.63
CA TYR A 242 -9.90 -11.84 2.28
C TYR A 242 -10.07 -11.71 0.76
N SER A 243 -9.07 -12.11 -0.02
CA SER A 243 -9.16 -12.13 -1.48
C SER A 243 -10.25 -13.10 -1.96
N VAL A 244 -10.31 -14.32 -1.39
CA VAL A 244 -11.36 -15.31 -1.72
C VAL A 244 -12.74 -14.81 -1.29
N ILE A 245 -12.86 -14.24 -0.09
CA ILE A 245 -14.13 -13.69 0.41
C ILE A 245 -14.59 -12.49 -0.44
N CYS A 246 -13.68 -11.59 -0.83
CA CYS A 246 -13.98 -10.48 -1.72
C CYS A 246 -14.42 -10.97 -3.10
N TYR A 247 -13.76 -12.00 -3.65
CA TYR A 247 -14.14 -12.60 -4.93
C TYR A 247 -15.56 -13.16 -4.90
N ILE A 248 -15.91 -13.90 -3.83
CA ILE A 248 -17.26 -14.45 -3.63
C ILE A 248 -18.30 -13.33 -3.51
N ASN A 249 -18.01 -12.25 -2.77
CA ASN A 249 -18.95 -11.15 -2.56
C ASN A 249 -19.11 -10.20 -3.76
N PHE A 250 -18.05 -10.01 -4.55
CA PHE A 250 -18.07 -9.11 -5.70
C PHE A 250 -18.73 -9.74 -6.93
N THR A 251 -18.68 -11.08 -7.04
CA THR A 251 -19.27 -11.80 -8.16
C THR A 251 -20.79 -11.81 -8.03
N THR A 252 -21.47 -10.96 -8.78
CA THR A 252 -22.94 -10.86 -8.84
C THR A 252 -23.59 -11.88 -9.80
N GLY A 253 -22.77 -12.67 -10.51
CA GLY A 253 -23.20 -13.72 -11.43
C GLY A 253 -23.28 -15.11 -10.76
N ALA A 254 -23.97 -16.05 -11.42
CA ALA A 254 -24.06 -17.43 -10.95
C ALA A 254 -22.69 -18.12 -11.00
N ILE A 255 -22.10 -18.40 -9.84
CA ILE A 255 -20.88 -19.22 -9.70
C ILE A 255 -21.28 -20.68 -9.88
N SER A 256 -20.55 -21.43 -10.72
CA SER A 256 -20.80 -22.87 -10.89
C SER A 256 -20.66 -23.62 -9.55
N ALA A 257 -21.53 -24.58 -9.28
CA ALA A 257 -21.51 -25.40 -8.07
C ALA A 257 -20.11 -25.95 -7.67
N PRO A 258 -19.30 -26.54 -8.59
CA PRO A 258 -17.97 -27.03 -8.22
C PRO A 258 -17.00 -25.89 -7.85
N ALA A 259 -17.05 -24.75 -8.54
CA ALA A 259 -16.20 -23.60 -8.22
C ALA A 259 -16.58 -22.96 -6.88
N CYS A 260 -17.88 -22.88 -6.58
CA CYS A 260 -18.40 -22.38 -5.32
C CYS A 260 -17.92 -23.21 -4.12
N LEU A 261 -17.94 -24.53 -4.27
CA LEU A 261 -17.44 -25.47 -3.27
C LEU A 261 -15.93 -25.32 -3.05
N ILE A 262 -15.14 -25.26 -4.13
CA ILE A 262 -13.69 -25.08 -4.06
C ILE A 262 -13.32 -23.75 -3.38
N LEU A 263 -13.99 -22.66 -3.76
CA LEU A 263 -13.75 -21.33 -3.19
C LEU A 263 -14.15 -21.27 -1.71
N GLY A 264 -15.26 -21.88 -1.33
CA GLY A 264 -15.71 -21.96 0.07
C GLY A 264 -14.70 -22.70 0.95
N TYR A 265 -14.23 -23.87 0.53
CA TYR A 265 -13.21 -24.63 1.27
C TYR A 265 -11.85 -23.95 1.28
N ALA A 266 -11.43 -23.34 0.17
CA ALA A 266 -10.17 -22.58 0.10
C ALA A 266 -10.20 -21.39 1.05
N GLY A 267 -11.27 -20.59 1.04
CA GLY A 267 -11.45 -19.47 1.94
C GLY A 267 -11.46 -19.90 3.41
N TYR A 268 -12.20 -20.97 3.74
CA TYR A 268 -12.23 -21.55 5.08
C TYR A 268 -10.83 -22.00 5.56
N PHE A 269 -10.08 -22.71 4.71
CA PHE A 269 -8.72 -23.15 5.01
C PHE A 269 -7.80 -21.96 5.34
N PHE A 270 -7.81 -20.90 4.53
CA PHE A 270 -6.94 -19.74 4.75
C PHE A 270 -7.31 -18.95 6.01
N VAL A 271 -8.60 -18.81 6.33
CA VAL A 271 -9.05 -18.22 7.60
C VAL A 271 -8.54 -19.04 8.79
N ARG A 272 -8.66 -20.37 8.74
CA ARG A 272 -8.18 -21.27 9.80
C ARG A 272 -6.65 -21.24 9.93
N ALA A 273 -5.94 -21.20 8.82
CA ALA A 273 -4.49 -21.07 8.80
C ALA A 273 -4.04 -19.73 9.42
N ALA A 274 -4.73 -18.62 9.14
CA ALA A 274 -4.43 -17.33 9.74
C ALA A 274 -4.58 -17.36 11.28
N PHE A 275 -5.65 -17.96 11.81
CA PHE A 275 -5.79 -18.13 13.27
C PHE A 275 -4.70 -19.01 13.88
N PHE A 276 -4.27 -20.06 13.17
CA PHE A 276 -3.19 -20.92 13.62
C PHE A 276 -1.85 -20.16 13.69
N TRP A 277 -1.49 -19.42 12.64
CA TRP A 277 -0.29 -18.60 12.63
C TRP A 277 -0.32 -17.49 13.68
N LEU A 278 -1.47 -16.86 13.91
CA LEU A 278 -1.65 -15.88 14.98
C LEU A 278 -1.41 -16.51 16.38
N SER A 279 -1.83 -17.77 16.56
CA SER A 279 -1.61 -18.51 17.81
C SER A 279 -0.13 -18.88 18.02
N ILE A 280 0.59 -19.21 16.94
CA ILE A 280 2.05 -19.46 17.02
C ILE A 280 2.79 -18.14 17.26
N LEU A 281 2.38 -17.06 16.61
CA LEU A 281 2.98 -15.73 16.79
C LEU A 281 2.78 -15.23 18.22
N SER A 282 1.59 -15.40 18.79
CA SER A 282 1.34 -15.05 20.19
C SER A 282 2.17 -15.92 21.15
N PHE A 283 2.41 -17.20 20.82
CA PHE A 283 3.31 -18.07 21.57
C PHE A 283 4.79 -17.67 21.45
N ASP A 284 5.28 -17.28 20.26
CA ASP A 284 6.66 -16.83 20.07
C ASP A 284 6.91 -15.51 20.82
N ILE A 285 5.94 -14.59 20.78
CA ILE A 285 5.95 -13.36 21.58
C ILE A 285 5.90 -13.69 23.09
N TRP A 286 5.04 -14.63 23.51
CA TRP A 286 4.96 -15.09 24.91
C TRP A 286 6.29 -15.69 25.39
N ARG A 287 6.89 -16.60 24.63
CA ARG A 287 8.17 -17.23 24.98
C ARG A 287 9.30 -16.21 25.11
N ASN A 288 9.29 -15.16 24.28
CA ASN A 288 10.25 -14.05 24.40
C ASN A 288 9.99 -13.15 25.62
N ILE A 289 8.79 -13.20 26.23
CA ILE A 289 8.37 -12.30 27.31
C ILE A 289 8.55 -12.89 28.72
N LYS A 290 8.48 -14.21 28.95
CA LYS A 290 8.69 -14.77 30.31
C LYS A 290 8.94 -16.28 30.37
N GLU A 291 10.00 -16.66 31.10
CA GLU A 291 10.00 -17.88 31.90
C GLU A 291 8.87 -17.78 32.94
N ASN A 292 8.05 -18.82 33.07
CA ASN A 292 6.93 -18.95 34.02
C ASN A 292 5.70 -18.03 33.79
N LEU A 293 4.78 -18.49 32.94
CA LEU A 293 3.41 -18.84 33.37
C LEU A 293 2.77 -19.76 32.32
N GLN A 294 1.78 -20.56 32.73
CA GLN A 294 1.28 -21.75 32.03
C GLN A 294 -0.06 -21.53 31.29
N THR A 295 -0.16 -22.15 30.09
CA THR A 295 -1.37 -22.70 29.40
C THR A 295 -2.39 -21.81 28.68
N VAL A 296 -2.39 -21.84 27.34
CA VAL A 296 -3.54 -21.47 26.46
C VAL A 296 -3.88 -22.57 25.41
N TRP A 297 -3.19 -23.71 25.41
CA TRP A 297 -3.28 -24.71 24.35
C TRP A 297 -4.53 -25.61 24.35
N GLY A 298 -5.31 -25.63 25.42
CA GLY A 298 -6.49 -26.49 25.51
C GLY A 298 -7.66 -26.02 24.63
N VAL A 299 -7.85 -24.72 24.47
CA VAL A 299 -9.11 -24.16 23.96
C VAL A 299 -9.21 -24.27 22.43
N ALA A 300 -8.12 -23.97 21.70
CA ALA A 300 -8.14 -24.01 20.24
C ALA A 300 -8.24 -25.43 19.67
N PHE A 301 -7.54 -26.40 20.29
CA PHE A 301 -7.61 -27.80 19.89
C PHE A 301 -8.98 -28.39 20.21
N LEU A 302 -9.54 -28.07 21.38
CA LEU A 302 -10.89 -28.49 21.77
C LEU A 302 -11.94 -27.93 20.82
N CYS A 303 -11.90 -26.64 20.49
CA CYS A 303 -12.87 -26.03 19.56
C CYS A 303 -12.77 -26.61 18.13
N THR A 304 -11.57 -26.95 17.68
CA THR A 304 -11.37 -27.53 16.33
C THR A 304 -11.81 -28.99 16.27
N MET A 305 -11.58 -29.76 17.33
CA MET A 305 -12.07 -31.14 17.44
C MET A 305 -13.59 -31.20 17.56
N LEU A 306 -14.20 -30.34 18.37
CA LEU A 306 -15.66 -30.30 18.53
C LEU A 306 -16.37 -29.92 17.22
N THR A 307 -15.79 -29.03 16.41
CA THR A 307 -16.36 -28.64 15.12
C THR A 307 -16.25 -29.75 14.07
N ALA A 308 -15.16 -30.52 14.06
CA ALA A 308 -15.00 -31.66 13.16
C ALA A 308 -15.93 -32.85 13.54
N LEU A 309 -16.10 -33.11 14.84
CA LEU A 309 -17.00 -34.15 15.34
C LEU A 309 -18.48 -33.83 15.06
N ALA A 310 -18.87 -32.56 15.07
CA ALA A 310 -20.23 -32.12 14.74
C ALA A 310 -20.60 -32.41 13.28
N GLU A 311 -19.65 -32.34 12.34
CA GLU A 311 -19.88 -32.60 10.91
C GLU A 311 -20.24 -34.08 10.63
N TRP A 312 -19.61 -35.01 11.37
CA TRP A 312 -19.77 -36.46 11.18
C TRP A 312 -20.93 -37.06 11.98
N SER A 313 -21.49 -36.28 12.90
CA SER A 313 -22.61 -36.72 13.74
C SER A 313 -23.97 -36.64 13.03
N GLU A 314 -24.90 -37.49 13.44
CA GLU A 314 -26.31 -37.47 13.00
C GLU A 314 -27.09 -36.31 13.65
N ILE A 315 -26.55 -35.10 13.59
CA ILE A 315 -27.20 -33.88 14.05
C ILE A 315 -28.01 -33.27 12.91
N ASP A 316 -29.13 -32.64 13.26
CA ASP A 316 -30.00 -31.88 12.37
C ASP A 316 -29.22 -30.96 11.43
N SER A 317 -29.65 -30.91 10.17
CA SER A 317 -28.97 -30.19 9.07
C SER A 317 -28.65 -28.72 9.37
N CYS A 318 -29.40 -28.10 10.30
CA CYS A 318 -29.26 -26.72 10.77
C CYS A 318 -28.01 -26.46 11.64
N TRP A 319 -27.37 -27.51 12.19
CA TRP A 319 -26.14 -27.41 12.98
C TRP A 319 -24.90 -27.87 12.23
N LYS A 320 -25.06 -28.32 10.98
CA LYS A 320 -23.94 -28.68 10.11
C LYS A 320 -23.36 -27.40 9.45
N PRO A 321 -22.03 -27.26 9.37
CA PRO A 321 -21.34 -26.13 8.74
C PRO A 321 -21.79 -25.75 7.31
N GLY A 322 -22.38 -26.69 6.56
CA GLY A 322 -23.22 -26.38 5.38
C GLY A 322 -22.51 -25.78 4.17
N ILE A 323 -21.17 -25.80 4.13
CA ILE A 323 -20.34 -25.15 3.10
C ILE A 323 -20.69 -25.71 1.70
N GLY A 324 -21.14 -24.82 0.79
CA GLY A 324 -21.34 -25.15 -0.62
C GLY A 324 -22.73 -25.72 -0.97
N THR A 325 -23.72 -25.59 -0.10
CA THR A 325 -25.10 -26.05 -0.36
C THR A 325 -26.03 -24.95 -0.87
N LYS A 326 -26.03 -23.76 -0.26
CA LYS A 326 -26.82 -22.58 -0.73
C LYS A 326 -25.94 -21.37 -1.05
N HIS A 327 -24.88 -21.14 -0.29
CA HIS A 327 -23.88 -20.10 -0.54
C HIS A 327 -22.46 -20.65 -0.55
N CYS A 328 -21.52 -19.92 -1.15
CA CYS A 328 -20.09 -20.32 -1.22
C CYS A 328 -19.32 -20.02 0.08
N TRP A 329 -20.02 -20.08 1.22
CA TRP A 329 -19.49 -19.79 2.56
C TRP A 329 -20.26 -20.62 3.61
N LEU A 330 -19.92 -20.47 4.90
CA LEU A 330 -20.65 -21.09 6.01
C LEU A 330 -22.12 -20.66 5.96
N ASP A 331 -23.04 -21.62 5.89
CA ASP A 331 -24.47 -21.37 5.87
C ASP A 331 -25.00 -21.37 7.32
N ASP A 332 -25.28 -20.17 7.84
CA ASP A 332 -25.89 -20.01 9.16
C ASP A 332 -27.41 -20.23 9.10
N CYS A 333 -27.90 -21.22 9.85
CA CYS A 333 -29.32 -21.44 10.01
C CYS A 333 -29.99 -20.26 10.77
N PRO A 334 -31.14 -19.71 10.31
CA PRO A 334 -31.79 -18.57 10.96
C PRO A 334 -32.06 -18.81 12.45
N ILE A 335 -31.82 -17.81 13.30
CA ILE A 335 -31.97 -17.91 14.77
C ILE A 335 -33.36 -18.42 15.18
N LYS A 336 -34.42 -18.04 14.44
CA LYS A 336 -35.80 -18.49 14.68
C LYS A 336 -35.99 -20.00 14.47
N GLU A 337 -35.30 -20.56 13.47
CA GLU A 337 -35.34 -21.99 13.17
C GLU A 337 -34.56 -22.78 14.24
N ARG A 338 -33.40 -22.25 14.67
CA ARG A 338 -32.65 -22.77 15.82
C ARG A 338 -33.48 -22.81 17.10
N GLN A 339 -34.26 -21.76 17.38
CA GLN A 339 -35.16 -21.71 18.53
C GLN A 339 -36.29 -22.76 18.43
N ARG A 340 -36.87 -22.98 17.24
CA ARG A 340 -37.92 -23.98 17.01
C ARG A 340 -37.40 -25.40 17.24
N ILE A 341 -36.23 -25.74 16.68
CA ILE A 341 -35.60 -27.06 16.86
C ILE A 341 -35.24 -27.28 18.33
N PHE A 342 -34.69 -26.27 19.01
CA PHE A 342 -34.38 -26.36 20.44
C PHE A 342 -35.64 -26.60 21.29
N GLN A 343 -36.76 -25.97 20.96
CA GLN A 343 -38.06 -26.18 21.62
C GLN A 343 -38.64 -27.58 21.36
N GLU A 344 -38.49 -28.12 20.14
CA GLU A 344 -38.93 -29.49 19.83
C GLU A 344 -38.09 -30.57 20.53
N VAL A 345 -36.78 -30.37 20.63
CA VAL A 345 -35.89 -31.32 21.31
C VAL A 345 -36.13 -31.28 22.83
N THR A 346 -36.33 -30.08 23.41
CA THR A 346 -36.65 -29.96 24.84
C THR A 346 -38.03 -30.52 25.18
N SER A 347 -39.03 -30.38 24.31
CA SER A 347 -40.36 -30.97 24.55
C SER A 347 -40.35 -32.50 24.47
N ARG A 348 -39.62 -33.10 23.52
CA ARG A 348 -39.44 -34.57 23.46
C ARG A 348 -38.68 -35.12 24.66
N ALA A 349 -37.64 -34.42 25.11
CA ALA A 349 -36.90 -34.79 26.31
C ALA A 349 -37.77 -34.72 27.57
N TYR A 350 -38.61 -33.68 27.69
CA TYR A 350 -39.58 -33.55 28.79
C TYR A 350 -40.61 -34.68 28.77
N GLN A 351 -41.13 -35.04 27.59
CA GLN A 351 -42.09 -36.14 27.42
C GLN A 351 -41.50 -37.50 27.82
N HIS A 352 -40.25 -37.78 27.43
CA HIS A 352 -39.54 -39.01 27.80
C HIS A 352 -39.27 -39.09 29.30
N THR A 353 -38.90 -37.97 29.93
CA THR A 353 -38.63 -37.91 31.37
C THR A 353 -39.91 -38.07 32.17
N TYR A 354 -41.01 -37.44 31.73
CA TYR A 354 -42.33 -37.59 32.32
C TYR A 354 -42.82 -39.05 32.24
N ASN A 355 -42.68 -39.69 31.08
CA ASN A 355 -43.06 -41.09 30.91
C ASN A 355 -42.21 -42.04 31.75
N ALA A 356 -40.90 -41.79 31.89
CA ALA A 356 -40.02 -42.59 32.74
C ALA A 356 -40.37 -42.47 34.23
N VAL A 357 -40.65 -41.25 34.71
CA VAL A 357 -41.09 -40.99 36.09
C VAL A 357 -42.48 -41.59 36.34
N PHE A 358 -43.40 -41.49 35.38
CA PHE A 358 -44.73 -42.07 35.48
C PHE A 358 -44.70 -43.61 35.56
N ILE A 359 -43.81 -44.26 34.80
CA ILE A 359 -43.60 -45.72 34.85
C ILE A 359 -43.03 -46.16 36.21
N GLU A 360 -42.07 -45.42 36.78
CA GLU A 360 -41.52 -45.73 38.11
C GLU A 360 -42.54 -45.48 39.24
N ILE A 361 -43.40 -44.46 39.12
CA ILE A 361 -44.50 -44.22 40.07
C ILE A 361 -45.53 -45.36 40.00
N ILE A 362 -45.83 -45.91 38.81
CA ILE A 362 -46.71 -47.07 38.66
C ILE A 362 -46.11 -48.33 39.29
N LYS A 363 -44.80 -48.57 39.11
CA LYS A 363 -44.10 -49.71 39.75
C LYS A 363 -44.10 -49.62 41.28
N CYS A 364 -43.90 -48.43 41.85
CA CYS A 364 -43.98 -48.21 43.31
C CYS A 364 -45.38 -48.39 43.89
N ARG A 365 -46.44 -48.48 43.07
CA ARG A 365 -47.83 -48.68 43.54
C ARG A 365 -48.27 -50.14 43.52
N GLN A 366 -47.46 -51.05 42.97
CA GLN A 366 -47.75 -52.49 42.86
C GLN A 366 -46.94 -53.36 43.84
N HIS A 367 -46.09 -52.75 44.67
CA HIS A 367 -45.48 -53.35 45.86
C HIS A 367 -46.07 -52.68 47.11
#